data_AF-A0A4Y2KE25-F1
#
_entry.id   AF-A0A4Y2KE25-F1
#
_cell.length_a   1.000
_cell.length_b   1.000
_cell.length_c   1.000
_cell.angle_alpha   90.00
_cell.angle_beta   90.00
_cell.angle_gamma   90.00
#
_symmetry.space_group_name_H-M   'P 1'
#
loop_
_entity.id
_entity.type
_entity.pdbx_description
1 polymer ?
#
loop_
_entity_poly.entity_id
_entity_poly.type
_entity_poly.pdbx_seq_one_letter_code
_entity_poly.pdbx_strand_id
1 'polypeptide(L)'
;MCNKTKKAWKTLRNPLIKTELNRTEKLIKKLDKNSRQKDQTEELEALNREDGTLWRKAKIMCKKAQKIPALLGENGFVYSDSIKAETIALSLEKQFSLNDLSHRETEK
;
A
#
# COMPACT_ATOMS: atom_id res chain seq x y z
N MET A 1 -7.99 12.89 25.58
CA MET A 1 -8.63 14.21 25.85
C MET A 1 -9.25 14.19 27.24
N CYS A 2 -8.99 15.19 28.09
CA CYS A 2 -9.55 15.21 29.44
C CYS A 2 -11.00 15.74 29.39
N ASN A 3 -12.00 14.88 29.61
CA ASN A 3 -13.42 15.23 29.53
C ASN A 3 -13.84 16.37 30.49
N LYS A 4 -13.06 16.62 31.54
CA LYS A 4 -13.32 17.63 32.57
C LYS A 4 -13.29 19.06 32.02
N THR A 5 -12.30 19.42 31.21
CA THR A 5 -12.16 20.78 30.65
C THR A 5 -13.20 21.08 29.59
N LYS A 6 -13.54 20.10 28.75
CA LYS A 6 -14.65 20.20 27.78
C LYS A 6 -16.00 20.43 28.47
N LYS A 7 -16.25 19.74 29.59
CA LYS A 7 -17.47 19.88 30.38
C LYS A 7 -17.53 21.27 31.05
N ALA A 8 -16.43 21.71 31.66
CA ALA A 8 -16.34 23.02 32.31
C ALA A 8 -16.56 24.21 31.36
N TRP A 9 -16.02 24.16 30.12
CA TRP A 9 -16.27 25.20 29.13
C TRP A 9 -17.75 25.28 28.72
N LYS A 10 -18.40 24.13 28.49
CA LYS A 10 -19.83 24.09 28.13
C LYS A 10 -20.72 24.66 29.23
N THR A 11 -20.38 24.41 30.50
CA THR A 11 -21.17 24.87 31.66
C THR A 11 -20.91 26.33 32.01
N LEU A 12 -19.65 26.78 31.97
CA LEU A 12 -19.27 28.12 32.48
C LEU A 12 -19.14 29.18 31.37
N ARG A 13 -19.03 28.78 30.09
CA ARG A 13 -18.72 29.67 28.94
C ARG A 13 -17.52 30.60 29.17
N ASN A 14 -16.61 30.23 30.07
CA ASN A 14 -15.48 31.07 30.43
C ASN A 14 -14.44 31.10 29.29
N PRO A 15 -14.07 32.29 28.78
CA PRO A 15 -13.11 32.44 27.68
C PRO A 15 -11.70 31.95 28.03
N LEU A 16 -11.28 32.03 29.30
CA LEU A 16 -9.97 31.51 29.74
C LEU A 16 -9.89 29.99 29.59
N ILE A 17 -10.97 29.28 29.96
CA ILE A 17 -11.04 27.81 29.81
C ILE A 17 -10.99 27.43 28.32
N LYS A 18 -11.63 28.20 27.44
CA LYS A 18 -11.57 27.98 25.98
C LYS A 18 -10.15 28.18 25.45
N THR A 19 -9.44 29.20 25.92
CA THR A 19 -8.06 29.48 25.50
C THR A 19 -7.13 28.36 25.92
N GLU A 20 -7.22 27.87 27.16
CA GLU A 20 -6.43 26.73 27.64
C GLU A 20 -6.77 25.44 26.88
N LEU A 21 -8.05 25.18 26.62
CA LEU A 21 -8.47 24.04 25.79
C LEU A 21 -7.82 24.11 24.40
N ASN A 22 -7.92 25.25 23.71
CA ASN A 22 -7.33 25.44 22.39
C ASN A 22 -5.80 25.30 22.41
N ARG A 23 -5.13 25.78 23.47
CA ARG A 23 -3.68 25.60 23.67
C ARG A 23 -3.31 24.12 23.78
N THR A 24 -4.02 23.39 24.65
CA THR A 24 -3.78 21.94 24.81
C THR A 24 -4.05 21.15 23.53
N GLU A 25 -5.12 21.46 22.80
CA GLU A 25 -5.42 20.81 21.52
C GLU A 25 -4.33 21.08 20.46
N LYS A 26 -3.80 22.31 20.39
CA LYS A 26 -2.68 22.64 19.50
C LYS A 26 -1.42 21.85 19.87
N LEU A 27 -1.11 21.74 21.16
CA LEU A 27 0.04 20.96 21.62
C LEU A 27 -0.10 19.48 21.29
N ILE A 28 -1.29 18.88 21.49
CA ILE A 28 -1.55 17.49 21.12
C ILE A 28 -1.35 17.27 19.61
N LYS A 29 -1.92 18.14 18.77
CA LYS A 29 -1.74 18.04 17.31
C LYS A 29 -0.28 18.17 16.89
N LYS A 30 0.48 19.06 17.54
CA LYS A 30 1.91 19.22 17.29
C LYS A 30 2.71 17.98 17.69
N LEU A 31 2.43 17.42 18.87
CA LEU A 31 3.08 16.20 19.36
C LEU A 31 2.76 14.99 18.47
N ASP A 32 1.51 14.81 18.07
CA ASP A 32 1.10 13.73 17.15
C ASP A 32 1.82 13.86 15.79
N LYS A 33 1.86 15.07 15.23
CA LYS A 33 2.59 15.32 13.98
C LYS A 33 4.08 15.00 14.12
N ASN A 34 4.71 15.46 15.20
CA ASN A 34 6.13 15.23 15.44
C ASN A 34 6.45 13.74 15.64
N SER A 35 5.59 12.99 16.35
CA SER A 35 5.75 11.55 16.55
C SER A 35 5.70 10.83 15.21
N ARG A 36 4.66 11.07 14.40
CA ARG A 36 4.54 10.45 13.08
C ARG A 36 5.71 10.79 12.15
N GLN A 37 6.17 12.03 12.20
CA GLN A 37 7.32 12.46 11.41
C GLN A 37 8.59 11.74 11.86
N LYS A 38 8.79 11.58 13.17
CA LYS A 38 9.91 10.83 13.73
C LYS A 38 9.87 9.36 13.28
N ASP A 39 8.71 8.70 13.41
CA ASP A 39 8.54 7.31 12.97
C ASP A 39 8.84 7.15 11.47
N GLN A 40 8.41 8.10 10.63
CA GLN A 40 8.71 8.12 9.20
C GLN A 40 10.20 8.32 8.91
N THR A 41 10.86 9.20 9.66
CA THR A 41 12.31 9.43 9.51
C THR A 41 13.10 8.19 9.90
N GLU A 42 12.80 7.58 11.04
CA GLU A 42 13.44 6.34 11.49
C GLU A 42 13.21 5.19 10.49
N GLU A 43 12.01 5.06 9.94
CA GLU A 43 11.73 4.07 8.89
C GLU A 43 12.58 4.31 7.65
N LEU A 44 12.74 5.55 7.21
CA LEU A 44 13.56 5.91 6.04
C LEU A 44 15.06 5.68 6.27
N GLU A 45 15.56 6.03 7.45
CA GLU A 45 16.97 5.80 7.84
C GLU A 45 17.30 4.31 7.95
N ALA A 46 16.32 3.48 8.30
CA ALA A 46 16.47 2.03 8.36
C ALA A 46 16.42 1.35 6.97
N LEU A 47 16.04 2.05 5.90
CA LEU A 47 16.02 1.47 4.56
C LEU A 47 17.43 1.26 4.02
N ASN A 48 17.68 0.07 3.52
CA ASN A 48 18.96 -0.33 2.98
C ASN A 48 18.83 -0.96 1.59
N ARG A 49 19.91 -0.83 0.79
CA ARG A 49 19.99 -1.36 -0.57
C ARG A 49 20.33 -2.85 -0.58
N GLU A 50 21.17 -3.32 0.35
CA GLU A 50 21.72 -4.67 0.33
C GLU A 50 20.74 -5.74 0.82
N ASP A 51 19.90 -5.43 1.80
CA ASP A 51 18.90 -6.36 2.36
C ASP A 51 17.55 -6.37 1.62
N GLY A 52 17.44 -5.57 0.55
CA GLY A 52 16.24 -5.43 -0.28
C GLY A 52 15.07 -4.69 0.38
N THR A 53 15.24 -4.11 1.57
CA THR A 53 14.19 -3.34 2.26
C THR A 53 13.76 -2.11 1.46
N LEU A 54 14.73 -1.38 0.90
CA LEU A 54 14.47 -0.23 0.01
C LEU A 54 13.62 -0.64 -1.20
N TRP A 55 13.97 -1.76 -1.84
CA TRP A 55 13.23 -2.25 -3.01
C TRP A 55 11.79 -2.67 -2.66
N ARG A 56 11.58 -3.35 -1.53
CA ARG A 56 10.23 -3.75 -1.09
C ARG A 56 9.35 -2.53 -0.81
N LYS A 57 9.89 -1.53 -0.11
CA LYS A 57 9.17 -0.27 0.17
C LYS A 57 8.82 0.45 -1.13
N ALA A 58 9.78 0.61 -2.04
CA ALA A 58 9.55 1.20 -3.36
C ALA A 58 8.49 0.44 -4.16
N LYS A 59 8.55 -0.90 -4.18
CA LYS A 59 7.55 -1.74 -4.86
C LYS A 59 6.13 -1.51 -4.32
N ILE A 60 5.96 -1.40 -3.01
CA ILE A 60 4.65 -1.14 -2.39
C ILE A 60 4.14 0.25 -2.80
N MET A 61 5.00 1.27 -2.76
CA MET A 61 4.63 2.64 -3.15
C MET A 61 4.31 2.78 -4.65
N CYS A 62 5.04 2.04 -5.50
CA CYS A 62 4.84 2.05 -6.95
C CYS A 62 3.72 1.12 -7.42
N LYS A 63 3.28 0.15 -6.60
CA LYS A 63 2.15 -0.73 -6.93
C LYS A 63 0.85 0.09 -6.93
N LYS A 64 0.49 0.63 -8.09
CA LYS A 64 -0.92 0.83 -8.41
C LYS A 64 -1.51 -0.57 -8.59
N ALA A 65 -2.39 -1.00 -7.70
CA ALA A 65 -3.17 -2.22 -7.89
C ALA A 65 -4.13 -2.00 -9.07
N GLN A 66 -3.61 -2.11 -10.29
CA GLN A 66 -4.44 -2.09 -11.48
C GLN A 66 -5.16 -3.42 -11.55
N LYS A 67 -6.50 -3.37 -11.56
CA LYS A 67 -7.30 -4.56 -11.82
C LYS A 67 -6.91 -5.08 -13.20
N ILE A 68 -6.65 -6.38 -13.30
CA ILE A 68 -6.43 -7.03 -14.58
C ILE A 68 -7.69 -6.75 -15.43
N PRO A 69 -7.55 -6.16 -16.63
CA PRO A 69 -8.70 -5.85 -17.47
C PRO A 69 -9.45 -7.13 -17.87
N ALA A 70 -10.60 -6.98 -18.49
CA ALA A 70 -11.32 -8.12 -19.03
C ALA A 70 -10.44 -8.83 -20.06
N LEU A 71 -10.31 -10.15 -19.94
CA LEU A 71 -9.54 -10.96 -20.88
C LEU A 71 -10.48 -11.54 -21.93
N LEU A 72 -9.98 -11.76 -23.14
CA LEU A 72 -10.73 -12.47 -24.16
C LEU A 72 -10.56 -13.98 -23.92
N GLY A 73 -11.63 -14.64 -23.44
CA GLY A 73 -11.71 -16.08 -23.32
C GLY A 73 -12.47 -16.69 -24.49
N GLU A 74 -12.62 -18.03 -24.48
CA GLU A 74 -13.30 -18.78 -25.55
C GLU A 74 -14.77 -18.36 -25.74
N ASN A 75 -15.46 -18.02 -24.65
CA ASN A 75 -16.87 -17.60 -24.66
C ASN A 75 -17.05 -16.07 -24.63
N GLY A 76 -16.01 -15.30 -24.93
CA GLY A 76 -16.03 -13.83 -24.91
C GLY A 76 -15.28 -13.21 -23.72
N PHE A 77 -15.65 -11.99 -23.33
CA PHE A 77 -14.92 -11.26 -22.28
C PHE A 77 -15.13 -11.87 -20.89
N VAL A 78 -14.01 -12.15 -20.22
CA VAL A 78 -13.93 -12.75 -18.90
C VAL A 78 -13.60 -11.69 -17.86
N TYR A 79 -14.45 -11.59 -16.83
CA TYR A 79 -14.36 -10.58 -15.78
C TYR A 79 -13.94 -11.12 -14.42
N SER A 80 -14.23 -12.38 -14.10
CA SER A 80 -13.88 -12.99 -12.80
C SER A 80 -12.40 -13.39 -12.75
N ASP A 81 -11.78 -13.21 -11.59
CA ASP A 81 -10.34 -13.46 -11.44
C ASP A 81 -9.98 -14.95 -11.56
N SER A 82 -10.88 -15.86 -11.16
CA SER A 82 -10.68 -17.31 -11.33
C SER A 82 -10.65 -17.71 -12.81
N ILE A 83 -11.64 -17.27 -13.59
CA ILE A 83 -11.72 -17.63 -15.01
C ILE A 83 -10.60 -16.90 -15.78
N LYS A 84 -10.19 -15.68 -15.37
CA LYS A 84 -9.00 -15.02 -15.93
C LYS A 84 -7.73 -15.86 -15.72
N ALA A 85 -7.56 -16.43 -14.53
CA ALA A 85 -6.41 -17.27 -14.22
C ALA A 85 -6.40 -18.53 -15.09
N GLU A 86 -7.55 -19.20 -15.25
CA GLU A 86 -7.70 -20.36 -16.14
C GLU A 86 -7.42 -20.01 -17.60
N THR A 87 -7.95 -18.88 -18.08
CA THR A 87 -7.73 -18.40 -19.46
C THR A 87 -6.24 -18.17 -19.74
N ILE A 88 -5.52 -17.57 -18.78
CA ILE A 88 -4.07 -17.38 -18.88
C ILE A 88 -3.35 -18.72 -18.87
N ALA A 89 -3.71 -19.64 -17.97
CA ALA A 89 -3.08 -20.95 -17.88
C ALA A 89 -3.18 -21.73 -19.20
N LEU A 90 -4.38 -21.79 -19.79
CA LEU A 90 -4.62 -22.45 -21.08
C LEU A 90 -3.83 -21.79 -22.23
N SER A 91 -3.75 -20.46 -22.23
CA SER A 91 -2.97 -19.72 -23.23
C SER A 91 -1.48 -20.04 -23.13
N LEU A 92 -0.93 -20.03 -21.90
CA LEU A 92 0.47 -20.34 -21.66
C LEU A 92 0.80 -21.79 -22.00
N GLU A 93 -0.05 -22.75 -21.64
CA GLU A 93 0.12 -24.16 -22.01
C GLU A 93 0.24 -24.34 -23.54
N LYS A 94 -0.58 -23.61 -24.32
CA LYS A 94 -0.49 -23.63 -25.79
C LYS A 94 0.78 -22.97 -26.32
N GLN A 95 1.30 -21.94 -25.64
CA GLN A 95 2.48 -21.19 -26.07
C GLN A 95 3.81 -21.88 -25.74
N PHE A 96 3.86 -22.64 -24.65
CA PHE A 96 5.05 -23.33 -24.20
C PHE A 96 4.96 -24.82 -24.54
N SER A 97 5.33 -25.18 -25.77
CA SER A 97 5.63 -26.56 -26.13
C SER A 97 7.09 -26.90 -25.82
N LEU A 98 7.37 -28.20 -25.62
CA LEU A 98 8.75 -28.68 -25.55
C LEU A 98 9.42 -28.46 -26.91
N ASN A 99 10.57 -27.79 -26.89
CA ASN A 99 11.43 -27.72 -28.07
C ASN A 99 11.87 -29.14 -28.45
N ASP A 100 11.88 -29.43 -29.75
CA ASP A 100 12.49 -30.65 -30.26
C ASP A 100 14.01 -30.54 -30.13
N LEU A 101 14.54 -31.18 -29.09
CA LEU A 101 15.98 -31.23 -28.80
C LEU A 101 16.74 -32.18 -29.76
N SER A 102 16.06 -32.86 -30.69
CA SER A 102 16.70 -33.74 -31.69
C SER A 102 17.35 -32.98 -32.86
N HIS A 103 17.23 -31.65 -32.90
CA HIS A 103 17.82 -30.84 -33.96
C HIS A 103 19.36 -30.85 -33.84
N ARG A 104 20.01 -31.64 -34.69
CA ARG A 104 21.47 -31.86 -34.75
C ARG A 104 22.36 -30.61 -34.87
N GLU A 105 21.79 -29.43 -35.07
CA GLU A 105 22.53 -28.18 -35.28
C GLU A 105 22.81 -27.39 -33.98
N THR A 106 22.20 -27.78 -32.85
CA THR A 106 22.39 -27.11 -31.54
C THR A 106 23.48 -27.72 -30.67
N GLU A 107 24.08 -28.84 -31.09
CA GLU A 107 25.32 -29.37 -30.50
C GLU A 107 26.53 -28.70 -31.18
N LYS A 108 26.94 -27.54 -30.66
CA LYS A 108 28.26 -26.95 -30.94
C LYS A 108 29.08 -26.87 -29.67
#